data_AF-A0A6B2VJ82-F1
#
_entry.id   AF-A0A6B2VJ82-F1
#
_cell.length_a   1.000
_cell.length_b   1.000
_cell.length_c   1.000
_cell.angle_alpha   90.00
_cell.angle_beta   90.00
_cell.angle_gamma   90.00
#
_symmetry.space_group_name_H-M   'P 1'
#
loop_
_entity.id
_entity.type
_entity.pdbx_description
1 polymer ?
#
loop_
_entity_poly.entity_id
_entity_poly.type
_entity_poly.pdbx_seq_one_letter_code
_entity_poly.pdbx_strand_id
1 'polypeptide(L)' 'PPHDLRRPVRLLAGLYVCGDHRDTSTLQGALRSAHRAASAILTDLGAHRPLHTADPTPTTPRKAVA' A
#
# COMPACT_ATOMS: atom_id res chain seq x y z
N PRO A 1 -12.92 3.38 18.81
CA PRO A 1 -11.93 3.85 17.81
C PRO A 1 -12.59 4.10 16.45
N PRO A 2 -12.40 5.26 15.79
CA PRO A 2 -13.12 5.62 14.56
C PRO A 2 -12.55 5.02 13.27
N HIS A 3 -11.36 4.39 13.33
CA HIS A 3 -10.72 3.77 12.17
C HIS A 3 -10.77 2.25 12.26
N ASP A 4 -11.11 1.61 11.14
CA ASP A 4 -11.08 0.16 11.00
C ASP A 4 -9.96 -0.24 10.02
N LEU A 5 -8.81 -0.58 10.59
CA LEU A 5 -7.61 -1.03 9.87
C LEU A 5 -7.86 -2.27 9.00
N ARG A 6 -8.95 -3.01 9.25
CA ARG A 6 -9.31 -4.21 8.49
C ARG A 6 -10.32 -3.92 7.38
N ARG A 7 -10.83 -2.69 7.26
CA ARG A 7 -11.79 -2.34 6.21
C ARG A 7 -11.19 -2.69 4.84
N PRO A 8 -11.93 -3.43 4.00
CA PRO A 8 -11.47 -3.77 2.66
C PRO A 8 -11.19 -2.52 1.83
N VAL A 9 -10.11 -2.55 1.05
CA VAL A 9 -9.74 -1.49 0.11
C VAL A 9 -10.54 -1.57 -1.19
N ARG A 10 -10.97 -2.78 -1.59
CA ARG A 10 -11.83 -3.04 -2.75
C ARG A 10 -13.29 -2.93 -2.31
N LEU A 11 -14.01 -1.94 -2.83
CA LEU A 11 -15.41 -1.71 -2.49
C LEU A 11 -16.37 -2.33 -3.52
N LEU A 12 -15.99 -2.28 -4.79
CA LEU A 12 -16.72 -2.86 -5.92
C LEU A 12 -15.72 -3.39 -6.96
N ALA A 13 -16.20 -4.06 -8.00
CA ALA A 13 -15.36 -4.46 -9.13
C ALA A 13 -14.71 -3.21 -9.77
N GLY A 14 -13.38 -3.13 -9.71
CA GLY A 14 -12.62 -2.00 -10.25
C GLY A 14 -12.60 -0.73 -9.39
N LEU A 15 -13.32 -0.69 -8.24
CA LEU A 15 -13.31 0.47 -7.34
C LEU A 15 -12.53 0.17 -6.06
N TYR A 16 -11.42 0.88 -5.89
CA TYR A 16 -10.53 0.78 -4.73
C TYR A 16 -10.44 2.13 -4.05
N VAL A 17 -10.34 2.12 -2.72
CA VAL A 17 -10.18 3.35 -1.94
C VAL A 17 -9.09 3.19 -0.90
N CYS A 18 -8.20 4.18 -0.87
CA CYS A 18 -7.18 4.39 0.15
C CYS A 18 -7.28 5.81 0.71
N GLY A 19 -6.60 6.06 1.82
CA GLY A 19 -6.57 7.34 2.51
C GLY A 19 -6.30 7.16 3.98
N ASP A 20 -5.79 8.19 4.62
CA ASP A 20 -5.52 8.23 6.06
C ASP A 20 -6.76 7.92 6.91
N HIS A 21 -7.94 8.38 6.48
CA HIS A 21 -9.24 8.11 7.12
C HIS A 21 -9.58 6.62 7.23
N ARG A 22 -8.99 5.77 6.38
CA ARG A 22 -9.18 4.31 6.42
C ARG A 22 -8.36 3.64 7.51
N ASP A 23 -7.22 4.22 7.88
CA ASP A 23 -6.26 3.58 8.76
C ASP A 23 -6.07 4.31 10.10
N THR A 24 -5.42 5.48 10.11
CA THR A 24 -5.01 6.15 11.36
C THR A 24 -5.00 7.68 11.30
N SER A 25 -5.60 8.31 10.27
CA SER A 25 -5.54 9.77 10.05
C SER A 25 -4.12 10.36 10.14
N THR A 26 -3.14 9.61 9.65
CA THR A 26 -1.73 10.01 9.59
C THR A 26 -1.18 9.75 8.20
N LEU A 27 -0.07 10.41 7.85
CA LEU A 27 0.65 10.16 6.60
C LEU A 27 1.04 8.68 6.44
N GLN A 28 1.56 8.05 7.50
CA GLN A 28 1.90 6.63 7.46
C GLN A 28 0.67 5.74 7.25
N GLY A 29 -0.50 6.13 7.77
CA GLY A 29 -1.78 5.47 7.50
C GLY A 29 -2.22 5.63 6.06
N ALA A 30 -2.09 6.83 5.48
CA ALA A 30 -2.35 7.02 4.05
C ALA A 30 -1.48 6.11 3.20
N LEU A 31 -0.16 6.07 3.44
CA LEU A 31 0.78 5.25 2.67
C LEU A 31 0.52 3.75 2.81
N ARG A 32 0.21 3.28 4.02
CA ARG A 32 -0.12 1.87 4.26
C ARG A 32 -1.41 1.47 3.55
N SER A 33 -2.47 2.28 3.65
CA SER A 33 -3.72 2.01 2.94
C SER A 33 -3.55 2.06 1.42
N ALA A 34 -2.71 2.98 0.91
CA ALA A 34 -2.37 3.08 -0.51
C ALA A 34 -1.62 1.83 -0.99
N HIS A 35 -0.66 1.32 -0.21
CA HIS A 35 0.04 0.08 -0.54
C HIS A 35 -0.94 -1.10 -0.65
N ARG A 36 -1.85 -1.25 0.31
CA ARG A 36 -2.89 -2.29 0.27
C ARG A 36 -3.79 -2.17 -0.97
N ALA A 37 -4.23 -0.96 -1.31
CA ALA A 37 -5.07 -0.72 -2.48
C ALA A 37 -4.32 -1.05 -3.77
N ALA A 38 -3.06 -0.62 -3.91
CA ALA A 38 -2.21 -0.94 -5.05
C ALA A 38 -1.99 -2.45 -5.20
N SER A 39 -1.70 -3.17 -4.11
CA SER A 39 -1.55 -4.64 -4.14
C SER A 39 -2.82 -5.34 -4.61
N ALA A 40 -4.01 -4.87 -4.17
CA ALA A 40 -5.29 -5.40 -4.60
C ALA A 40 -5.55 -5.13 -6.09
N ILE A 41 -5.23 -3.92 -6.57
CA ILE A 41 -5.32 -3.56 -8.00
C ILE A 41 -4.43 -4.47 -8.84
N LEU A 42 -3.16 -4.64 -8.47
CA LEU A 42 -2.21 -5.47 -9.22
C LEU A 42 -2.64 -6.93 -9.24
N THR A 43 -3.20 -7.43 -8.14
CA THR A 43 -3.74 -8.79 -8.06
C THR A 43 -4.93 -8.96 -8.99
N ASP A 44 -5.90 -8.05 -8.95
CA ASP A 44 -7.12 -8.12 -9.77
C ASP A 44 -6.82 -7.92 -11.28
N LEU A 45 -5.77 -7.16 -11.62
CA LEU A 45 -5.30 -6.99 -13.00
C LEU A 45 -4.36 -8.13 -13.47
N GLY A 46 -3.96 -9.05 -12.60
CA GLY A 46 -2.94 -10.05 -12.89
C GLY A 46 -1.53 -9.47 -13.13
N ALA A 47 -1.31 -8.20 -12.81
CA ALA A 47 -0.08 -7.44 -13.05
C ALA A 47 0.94 -7.62 -11.91
N HIS A 48 1.33 -8.86 -11.65
CA HIS A 48 2.26 -9.23 -10.56
C HIS A 48 3.74 -8.94 -10.90
N ARG A 49 4.04 -8.60 -12.16
CA ARG A 49 5.38 -8.26 -12.61
C ARG A 49 5.46 -6.76 -12.95
N PRO A 50 6.53 -6.06 -12.52
CA PRO A 50 6.77 -4.70 -12.98
C PRO A 50 6.84 -4.66 -14.52
N LEU A 51 6.04 -3.79 -15.14
CA LEU A 51 6.12 -3.51 -16.58
C LEU A 51 7.41 -2.73 -16.92
N HIS A 52 8.02 -2.09 -15.93
CA HIS A 52 9.31 -1.44 -16.00
C HIS A 52 10.15 -1.87 -14.80
N THR A 53 11.40 -2.25 -15.02
CA THR A 53 12.37 -2.43 -13.93
C THR A 53 12.71 -1.04 -13.40
N ALA A 54 12.09 -0.64 -12.30
CA ALA A 54 12.58 0.54 -11.57
C ALA A 54 14.01 0.27 -11.11
N ASP A 55 14.85 1.30 -11.10
CA ASP A 55 16.18 1.20 -10.50
C ASP A 55 16.05 0.65 -9.07
N PRO A 56 16.93 -0.28 -8.66
CA PRO A 56 16.87 -0.85 -7.32
C PRO A 56 16.89 0.29 -6.29
N THR A 57 15.97 0.24 -5.32
CA THR A 57 15.94 1.23 -4.25
C THR A 57 17.31 1.25 -3.59
N PRO A 58 18.00 2.40 -3.51
CA PRO A 58 19.31 2.46 -2.88
C PRO A 58 19.17 1.99 -1.44
N THR A 59 19.73 0.81 -1.16
CA THR A 59 19.73 0.24 0.19
C THR A 59 20.69 1.06 1.02
N THR A 60 20.18 1.93 1.90
CA THR A 60 21.01 2.53 2.93
C THR A 60 21.55 1.40 3.82
N PRO A 61 22.88 1.24 3.97
CA PRO A 61 23.42 0.18 4.80
C PRO A 61 22.92 0.36 6.23
N ARG A 62 22.28 -0.68 6.77
CA ARG A 62 21.78 -0.71 8.14
C ARG A 62 23.01 -0.62 9.05
N LYS A 63 23.13 0.46 9.84
CA LYS A 63 24.20 0.61 10.84
C LYS A 63 24.12 -0.60 11.78
N ALA A 64 25.15 -1.44 11.79
CA ALA A 64 25.22 -2.57 12.70
C ALA A 64 25.20 -2.00 14.14
N VAL A 65 24.19 -2.37 14.91
CA VAL A 65 24.14 -2.10 16.34
C VAL A 65 25.08 -3.12 16.99
N ALA A 66 26.15 -2.62 17.60
CA ALA A 66 27.05 -3.36 18.47
C ALA A 66 26.48 -3.43 19.89
#